data_AF-A0AAW8VA91-F1
#
_entry.id   AF-A0AAW8VA91-F1
#
_cell.length_a   1.000
_cell.length_b   1.000
_cell.length_c   1.000
_cell.angle_alpha   90.00
_cell.angle_beta   90.00
_cell.angle_gamma   90.00
#
_symmetry.space_group_name_H-M   'P 1'
#
loop_
_entity.id
_entity.type
_entity.pdbx_description
1 polymer ?
#
loop_
_entity_poly.entity_id
_entity_poly.type
_entity_poly.pdbx_seq_one_letter_code
_entity_poly.pdbx_strand_id
1 'polypeptide(L)'
;MEFELILSTESKVLACNIQDFKARAEKFLSTITSTFETDEDFGKAKEEVKLLKEVEDRTREAIKNARQGDIQELISQAEEIAEQFRQKRLFLDKTVKTREVEIKSEIVSTALDEVIRSMSGYENDVSIVLSTKYSRNVIKTRLEEATKRRSTIATLEKAVNAEKTLIVSEISAEGARVAERRKMIPISYEHLFKDWQSLISGEQDLEPIIKQRIAEEEKREAELKAKAEAEAREKAEAEAEAQAQAQAQAKAQAEIEAIQAQEKQSNMESAVEKTQEITSEPISDFVITIQLKQVTRNKAIQIARDLKAQFGDNVSLKPQINRMYLTGRE
;
A
#
# COMPACT_ATOMS: atom_id res chain seq x y z
N MET A 1 -17.87 -106.60 9.82
CA MET A 1 -19.07 -105.75 9.99
C MET A 1 -18.56 -104.41 10.47
N GLU A 2 -18.44 -103.44 9.56
CA GLU A 2 -18.17 -102.05 9.92
C GLU A 2 -19.43 -101.48 10.56
N PHE A 3 -19.34 -101.02 11.79
CA PHE A 3 -20.41 -100.30 12.47
C PHE A 3 -20.26 -98.81 12.12
N GLU A 4 -21.02 -98.35 11.14
CA GLU A 4 -21.06 -96.93 10.78
C GLU A 4 -22.21 -96.25 11.53
N LEU A 5 -21.89 -95.27 12.38
CA LEU A 5 -22.87 -94.45 13.09
C LEU A 5 -23.19 -93.22 12.23
N ILE A 6 -24.39 -93.18 11.66
CA ILE A 6 -24.91 -92.00 10.96
C ILE A 6 -25.79 -91.21 11.93
N LEU A 7 -25.36 -90.01 12.29
CA LEU A 7 -26.15 -89.03 13.04
C LEU A 7 -26.58 -87.91 12.08
N SER A 8 -27.90 -87.74 11.91
CA SER A 8 -28.51 -86.65 11.14
C SER A 8 -29.30 -85.77 12.10
N THR A 9 -29.04 -84.46 12.10
CA THR A 9 -29.72 -83.49 12.96
C THR A 9 -30.43 -82.43 12.11
N GLU A 10 -31.70 -82.16 12.39
CA GLU A 10 -32.47 -81.09 11.78
C GLU A 10 -32.63 -79.94 12.79
N SER A 11 -32.36 -78.70 12.37
CA SER A 11 -32.61 -77.50 13.16
C SER A 11 -33.79 -76.74 12.56
N LYS A 12 -34.81 -76.43 13.36
CA LYS A 12 -36.05 -75.79 12.88
C LYS A 12 -36.27 -74.41 13.51
N VAL A 13 -36.65 -73.44 12.69
CA VAL A 13 -37.06 -72.10 13.14
C VAL A 13 -38.39 -72.19 13.87
N LEU A 14 -38.41 -71.80 15.15
CA LEU A 14 -39.62 -71.81 15.98
C LEU A 14 -40.49 -70.56 15.76
N ALA A 15 -39.87 -69.39 15.55
CA ALA A 15 -40.55 -68.14 15.20
C ALA A 15 -39.57 -67.18 14.48
N CYS A 16 -40.01 -66.51 13.42
CA CYS A 16 -39.22 -65.52 12.70
C CYS A 16 -40.12 -64.38 12.20
N ASN A 17 -39.76 -63.14 12.52
CA ASN A 17 -40.48 -61.93 12.09
C ASN A 17 -39.62 -61.02 11.20
N ILE A 18 -38.64 -61.58 10.49
CA ILE A 18 -37.59 -60.81 9.81
C ILE A 18 -38.15 -59.84 8.76
N GLN A 19 -39.21 -60.22 8.04
CA GLN A 19 -39.85 -59.37 7.03
C GLN A 19 -40.56 -58.17 7.66
N ASP A 20 -41.33 -58.40 8.73
CA ASP A 20 -41.97 -57.31 9.49
C ASP A 20 -40.94 -56.43 10.20
N PHE A 21 -39.83 -57.02 10.66
CA PHE A 21 -38.73 -56.27 11.26
C PHE A 21 -38.03 -55.40 10.21
N LYS A 22 -37.77 -55.92 9.00
CA LYS A 22 -37.21 -55.17 7.87
C LYS A 22 -38.08 -53.97 7.51
N ALA A 23 -39.38 -54.18 7.30
CA ALA A 23 -40.31 -53.10 6.96
C ALA A 23 -40.37 -52.02 8.07
N ARG A 24 -40.33 -52.43 9.35
CA ARG A 24 -40.27 -51.49 10.48
C ARG A 24 -38.93 -50.76 10.55
N ALA A 25 -37.82 -51.44 10.27
CA ALA A 25 -36.49 -50.85 10.22
C ALA A 25 -36.39 -49.78 9.13
N GLU A 26 -36.85 -50.09 7.92
CA GLU A 26 -36.88 -49.14 6.79
C GLU A 26 -37.75 -47.92 7.11
N LYS A 27 -38.94 -48.14 7.68
CA LYS A 27 -39.82 -47.05 8.12
C LYS A 27 -39.19 -46.20 9.23
N PHE A 28 -38.49 -46.81 10.18
CA PHE A 28 -37.79 -46.06 11.22
C PHE A 28 -36.64 -45.23 10.64
N LEU A 29 -35.81 -45.84 9.78
CA LEU A 29 -34.69 -45.16 9.12
C LEU A 29 -35.12 -43.96 8.27
N SER A 30 -36.32 -43.98 7.69
CA SER A 30 -36.87 -42.86 6.92
C SER A 30 -37.38 -41.70 7.79
N THR A 31 -37.58 -41.91 9.09
CA THR A 31 -37.97 -40.86 10.04
C THR A 31 -36.79 -40.12 10.68
N ILE A 32 -35.57 -40.62 10.48
CA ILE A 32 -34.35 -40.05 11.06
C ILE A 32 -34.10 -38.64 10.52
N THR A 33 -33.71 -37.74 11.42
CA THR A 33 -33.43 -36.33 11.17
C THR A 33 -32.46 -36.13 10.01
N SER A 34 -32.79 -35.18 9.14
CA SER A 34 -32.00 -34.77 7.97
C SER A 34 -31.68 -33.28 7.93
N THR A 35 -32.24 -32.50 8.87
CA THR A 35 -32.00 -31.07 9.08
C THR A 35 -31.11 -30.87 10.29
N PHE A 36 -30.19 -29.90 10.22
CA PHE A 36 -29.16 -29.68 11.26
C PHE A 36 -28.88 -28.18 11.40
N GLU A 37 -29.90 -27.40 11.76
CA GLU A 37 -29.80 -25.93 11.82
C GLU A 37 -30.01 -25.39 13.23
N THR A 38 -30.85 -26.05 14.01
CA THR A 38 -31.26 -25.58 15.34
C THR A 38 -30.71 -26.46 16.46
N ASP A 39 -30.61 -25.90 17.67
CA ASP A 39 -30.27 -26.68 18.87
C ASP A 39 -31.22 -27.88 19.08
N GLU A 40 -32.48 -27.75 18.67
CA GLU A 40 -33.46 -28.84 18.72
C GLU A 40 -33.10 -29.96 17.72
N ASP A 41 -32.71 -29.61 16.50
CA ASP A 41 -32.25 -30.58 15.49
C ASP A 41 -31.04 -31.37 15.97
N PHE A 42 -30.04 -30.68 16.52
CA PHE A 42 -28.83 -31.33 17.06
C PHE A 42 -29.15 -32.22 18.26
N GLY A 43 -30.05 -31.79 19.14
CA GLY A 43 -30.55 -32.59 20.25
C GLY A 43 -31.22 -33.88 19.76
N LYS A 44 -32.16 -33.77 18.82
CA LYS A 44 -32.87 -34.92 18.21
C LYS A 44 -31.90 -35.87 17.53
N ALA A 45 -31.00 -35.36 16.69
CA ALA A 45 -30.04 -36.18 15.97
C ALA A 45 -29.10 -36.96 16.91
N LYS A 46 -28.68 -36.38 18.04
CA LYS A 46 -27.85 -37.07 19.05
C LYS A 46 -28.61 -38.21 19.73
N GLU A 47 -29.89 -38.00 20.07
CA GLU A 47 -30.74 -39.06 20.61
C GLU A 47 -31.00 -40.16 19.56
N GLU A 48 -31.20 -39.80 18.30
CA GLU A 48 -31.35 -40.76 17.20
C GLU A 48 -30.07 -41.59 16.97
N VAL A 49 -28.87 -41.00 17.07
CA VAL A 49 -27.60 -41.75 17.02
C VAL A 49 -27.54 -42.81 18.13
N LYS A 50 -27.98 -42.45 19.34
CA LYS A 50 -28.04 -43.39 20.47
C LYS A 50 -29.06 -44.49 20.23
N LEU A 51 -30.26 -44.14 19.76
CA LEU A 51 -31.31 -45.11 19.44
C LEU A 51 -30.88 -46.07 18.32
N LEU A 52 -30.26 -45.56 17.26
CA LEU A 52 -29.70 -46.38 16.18
C LEU A 52 -28.65 -47.36 16.71
N LYS A 53 -27.80 -46.92 17.65
CA LYS A 53 -26.82 -47.81 18.31
C LYS A 53 -27.50 -48.91 19.12
N GLU A 54 -28.51 -48.56 19.91
CA GLU A 54 -29.24 -49.53 20.73
C GLU A 54 -30.00 -50.56 19.89
N VAL A 55 -30.59 -50.15 18.76
CA VAL A 55 -31.25 -51.08 17.83
C VAL A 55 -30.20 -51.94 17.11
N GLU A 56 -29.12 -51.35 16.61
CA GLU A 56 -28.00 -52.05 15.99
C GLU A 56 -27.43 -53.14 16.92
N ASP A 57 -27.13 -52.79 18.17
CA ASP A 57 -26.55 -53.71 19.15
C ASP A 57 -27.52 -54.86 19.49
N ARG A 58 -28.81 -54.56 19.68
CA ARG A 58 -29.85 -55.59 19.90
C ARG A 58 -30.02 -56.53 18.71
N THR A 59 -29.99 -56.00 17.48
CA THR A 59 -30.07 -56.85 16.27
C THR A 59 -28.86 -57.77 16.19
N ARG A 60 -27.65 -57.28 16.49
CA ARG A 60 -26.43 -58.13 16.51
C ARG A 60 -26.43 -59.17 17.61
N GLU A 61 -26.97 -58.85 18.78
CA GLU A 61 -27.14 -59.83 19.86
C GLU A 61 -28.11 -60.95 19.44
N ALA A 62 -29.24 -60.59 18.83
CA ALA A 62 -30.19 -61.57 18.30
C ALA A 62 -29.56 -62.48 17.23
N ILE A 63 -28.76 -61.92 16.32
CA ILE A 63 -28.00 -62.69 15.32
C ILE A 63 -27.04 -63.67 15.99
N LYS A 64 -26.28 -63.23 17.01
CA LYS A 64 -25.33 -64.07 17.74
C LYS A 64 -26.03 -65.28 18.38
N ASN A 65 -27.21 -65.08 18.95
CA ASN A 65 -28.01 -66.13 19.59
C ASN A 65 -28.58 -67.13 18.57
N ALA A 66 -28.79 -66.72 17.31
CA ALA A 66 -29.36 -67.54 16.26
C ALA A 66 -28.35 -68.46 15.54
N ARG A 67 -27.05 -68.44 15.88
CA ARG A 67 -25.97 -69.15 15.13
C ARG A 67 -26.00 -70.69 15.19
N GLN A 68 -27.07 -71.31 15.68
CA GLN A 68 -27.23 -72.76 15.75
C GLN A 68 -28.30 -73.21 14.74
N GLY A 69 -27.90 -73.86 13.64
CA GLY A 69 -28.81 -74.50 12.68
C GLY A 69 -28.69 -74.00 11.24
N ASP A 70 -29.54 -74.55 10.36
CA ASP A 70 -29.55 -74.31 8.91
C ASP A 70 -30.40 -73.06 8.55
N ILE A 71 -30.01 -71.91 9.10
CA ILE A 71 -30.78 -70.64 9.04
C ILE A 71 -29.95 -69.46 8.50
N GLN A 72 -28.97 -69.77 7.64
CA GLN A 72 -28.00 -68.80 7.10
C GLN A 72 -28.65 -67.61 6.37
N GLU A 73 -29.70 -67.86 5.59
CA GLU A 73 -30.37 -66.79 4.85
C GLU A 73 -31.04 -65.75 5.78
N LEU A 74 -31.67 -66.22 6.86
CA LEU A 74 -32.29 -65.34 7.87
C LEU A 74 -31.23 -64.54 8.64
N ILE A 75 -30.09 -65.16 8.95
CA ILE A 75 -28.95 -64.49 9.56
C ILE A 75 -28.42 -63.39 8.63
N SER A 76 -28.26 -63.69 7.35
CA SER A 76 -27.77 -62.72 6.35
C SER A 76 -28.72 -61.53 6.21
N GLN A 77 -30.04 -61.74 6.18
CA GLN A 77 -31.03 -60.64 6.16
C GLN A 77 -30.96 -59.79 7.44
N ALA A 78 -30.80 -60.42 8.60
CA ALA A 78 -30.64 -59.68 9.86
C ALA A 78 -29.32 -58.88 9.90
N GLU A 79 -28.23 -59.45 9.37
CA GLU A 79 -26.94 -58.77 9.21
C GLU A 79 -27.06 -57.56 8.29
N GLU A 80 -27.78 -57.67 7.17
CA GLU A 80 -28.06 -56.54 6.28
C GLU A 80 -28.79 -55.40 7.02
N ILE A 81 -29.82 -55.71 7.79
CA ILE A 81 -30.56 -54.71 8.58
C ILE A 81 -29.66 -54.08 9.65
N ALA A 82 -28.86 -54.88 10.36
CA ALA A 82 -27.90 -54.37 11.34
C ALA A 82 -26.86 -53.44 10.69
N GLU A 83 -26.43 -53.75 9.46
CA GLU A 83 -25.52 -52.91 8.70
C GLU A 83 -26.20 -51.61 8.27
N GLN A 84 -27.47 -51.62 7.86
CA GLN A 84 -28.22 -50.39 7.57
C GLN A 84 -28.29 -49.45 8.79
N PHE A 85 -28.56 -49.98 9.99
CA PHE A 85 -28.54 -49.19 11.22
C PHE A 85 -27.16 -48.60 11.50
N ARG A 86 -26.11 -49.41 11.35
CA ARG A 86 -24.72 -48.96 11.52
C ARG A 86 -24.38 -47.83 10.57
N GLN A 87 -24.66 -48.00 9.28
CA GLN A 87 -24.35 -47.00 8.26
C GLN A 87 -25.08 -45.69 8.53
N LYS A 88 -26.39 -45.76 8.83
CA LYS A 88 -27.17 -44.56 9.16
C LYS A 88 -26.64 -43.86 10.42
N ARG A 89 -26.29 -44.62 11.46
CA ARG A 89 -25.71 -44.09 12.69
C ARG A 89 -24.40 -43.35 12.43
N LEU A 90 -23.48 -43.99 11.72
CA LEU A 90 -22.17 -43.40 11.41
C LEU A 90 -22.29 -42.16 10.53
N PHE A 91 -23.19 -42.20 9.55
CA PHE A 91 -23.52 -41.04 8.73
C PHE A 91 -24.05 -39.88 9.60
N LEU A 92 -25.05 -40.15 10.44
CA LEU A 92 -25.68 -39.13 11.27
C LEU A 92 -24.69 -38.53 12.28
N ASP A 93 -23.93 -39.36 12.99
CA ASP A 93 -22.91 -38.92 13.96
C ASP A 93 -21.84 -38.04 13.30
N LYS A 94 -21.37 -38.43 12.10
CA LYS A 94 -20.41 -37.63 11.33
C LYS A 94 -21.02 -36.30 10.89
N THR A 95 -22.25 -36.33 10.35
CA THR A 95 -22.94 -35.13 9.87
C THR A 95 -23.18 -34.13 10.99
N VAL A 96 -23.64 -34.59 12.16
CA VAL A 96 -23.81 -33.75 13.36
C VAL A 96 -22.49 -33.06 13.73
N LYS A 97 -21.40 -33.82 13.88
CA LYS A 97 -20.09 -33.27 14.27
C LYS A 97 -19.56 -32.26 13.26
N THR A 98 -19.68 -32.57 11.96
CA THR A 98 -19.25 -31.66 10.89
C THR A 98 -20.07 -30.37 10.92
N ARG A 99 -21.41 -30.47 10.99
CA ARG A 99 -22.28 -29.30 10.94
C ARG A 99 -22.14 -28.41 12.18
N GLU A 100 -21.91 -28.98 13.37
CA GLU A 100 -21.60 -28.19 14.57
C GLU A 100 -20.34 -27.33 14.38
N VAL A 101 -19.30 -27.87 13.73
CA VAL A 101 -18.07 -27.11 13.43
C VAL A 101 -18.32 -26.05 12.36
N GLU A 102 -19.09 -26.37 11.33
CA GLU A 102 -19.45 -25.43 10.25
C GLU A 102 -20.25 -24.24 10.78
N ILE A 103 -21.33 -24.47 11.51
CA ILE A 103 -22.16 -23.40 12.10
C ILE A 103 -21.32 -22.49 12.99
N LYS A 104 -20.44 -23.08 13.81
CA LYS A 104 -19.53 -22.31 14.65
C LYS A 104 -18.61 -21.41 13.81
N SER A 105 -18.07 -21.94 12.70
CA SER A 105 -17.25 -21.17 11.77
C SER A 105 -18.05 -20.08 11.05
N GLU A 106 -19.28 -20.36 10.64
CA GLU A 106 -20.19 -19.42 9.96
C GLU A 106 -20.53 -18.22 10.87
N ILE A 107 -20.86 -18.48 12.14
CA ILE A 107 -21.14 -17.43 13.13
C ILE A 107 -19.93 -16.53 13.33
N VAL A 108 -18.73 -17.12 13.51
CA VAL A 108 -17.49 -16.35 13.67
C VAL A 108 -17.14 -15.56 12.42
N SER A 109 -17.27 -16.17 11.23
CA SER A 109 -16.96 -15.50 9.95
C SER A 109 -17.91 -14.32 9.71
N THR A 110 -19.21 -14.51 9.96
CA THR A 110 -20.20 -13.45 9.80
C THR A 110 -19.89 -12.27 10.73
N ALA A 111 -19.62 -12.54 12.01
CA ALA A 111 -19.23 -11.50 12.95
C ALA A 111 -17.93 -10.81 12.55
N LEU A 112 -16.92 -11.56 12.08
CA LEU A 112 -15.66 -11.01 11.61
C LEU A 112 -15.88 -10.04 10.44
N ASP A 113 -16.66 -10.44 9.45
CA ASP A 113 -16.94 -9.61 8.27
C ASP A 113 -17.69 -8.32 8.64
N GLU A 114 -18.61 -8.39 9.61
CA GLU A 114 -19.29 -7.21 10.15
C GLU A 114 -18.33 -6.25 10.86
N VAL A 115 -17.41 -6.76 11.69
CA VAL A 115 -16.38 -5.94 12.33
C VAL A 115 -15.49 -5.29 11.28
N ILE A 116 -15.00 -6.05 10.31
CA ILE A 116 -14.11 -5.52 9.25
C ILE A 116 -14.84 -4.46 8.42
N ARG A 117 -16.12 -4.67 8.09
CA ARG A 117 -16.95 -3.69 7.41
C ARG A 117 -17.10 -2.40 8.23
N SER A 118 -17.19 -2.47 9.55
CA SER A 118 -17.25 -1.27 10.41
C SER A 118 -16.01 -0.37 10.27
N MET A 119 -14.87 -0.94 9.87
CA MET A 119 -13.61 -0.21 9.67
C MET A 119 -13.52 0.49 8.30
N SER A 120 -14.39 0.16 7.33
CA SER A 120 -14.29 0.76 5.99
C SER A 120 -14.80 2.20 5.90
N GLY A 121 -15.42 2.72 6.96
CA GLY A 121 -15.91 4.10 7.02
C GLY A 121 -14.86 5.16 7.39
N TYR A 122 -13.64 4.74 7.75
CA TYR A 122 -12.57 5.67 8.15
C TYR A 122 -11.76 6.19 6.97
N GLU A 123 -11.22 7.40 7.10
CA GLU A 123 -10.22 7.95 6.18
C GLU A 123 -8.98 7.04 6.08
N ASN A 124 -8.27 7.10 4.95
CA ASN A 124 -7.18 6.17 4.63
C ASN A 124 -6.13 6.06 5.76
N ASP A 125 -5.68 7.18 6.31
CA ASP A 125 -4.64 7.19 7.35
C ASP A 125 -5.10 6.54 8.66
N VAL A 126 -6.33 6.85 9.07
CA VAL A 126 -6.96 6.27 10.27
C VAL A 126 -7.19 4.78 10.05
N SER A 127 -7.68 4.40 8.87
CA SER A 127 -7.91 3.00 8.48
C SER A 127 -6.62 2.17 8.51
N ILE A 128 -5.49 2.71 8.02
CA ILE A 128 -4.19 2.04 8.08
C ILE A 128 -3.79 1.74 9.54
N VAL A 129 -3.89 2.73 10.44
CA VAL A 129 -3.56 2.55 11.85
C VAL A 129 -4.49 1.53 12.52
N LEU A 130 -5.80 1.65 12.29
CA LEU A 130 -6.77 0.70 12.82
C LEU A 130 -6.52 -0.72 12.31
N SER A 131 -6.18 -0.90 11.03
CA SER A 131 -5.90 -2.22 10.45
C SER A 131 -4.65 -2.89 11.03
N THR A 132 -3.70 -2.10 11.54
CA THR A 132 -2.50 -2.60 12.21
C THR A 132 -2.85 -3.14 13.60
N LYS A 133 -3.67 -2.41 14.37
CA LYS A 133 -4.08 -2.78 15.74
C LYS A 133 -5.16 -3.86 15.75
N TYR A 134 -6.15 -3.72 14.88
CA TYR A 134 -7.32 -4.60 14.73
C TYR A 134 -7.21 -5.41 13.44
N SER A 135 -6.13 -6.16 13.29
CA SER A 135 -5.97 -7.04 12.12
C SER A 135 -7.03 -8.14 12.10
N ARG A 136 -7.34 -8.64 10.89
CA ARG A 136 -8.31 -9.74 10.69
C ARG A 136 -8.02 -10.93 11.62
N ASN A 137 -6.76 -11.31 11.79
CA ASN A 137 -6.37 -12.46 12.63
C ASN A 137 -6.58 -12.20 14.12
N VAL A 138 -6.33 -10.97 14.58
CA VAL A 138 -6.54 -10.57 15.98
C VAL A 138 -8.04 -10.60 16.30
N ILE A 139 -8.87 -10.01 15.44
CA ILE A 139 -10.33 -10.01 15.59
C ILE A 139 -10.86 -11.45 15.56
N LYS A 140 -10.43 -12.25 14.58
CA LYS A 140 -10.85 -13.65 14.43
C LYS A 140 -10.53 -14.46 15.68
N THR A 141 -9.30 -14.35 16.20
CA THR A 141 -8.90 -15.03 17.43
C THR A 141 -9.84 -14.68 18.58
N ARG A 142 -10.11 -13.39 18.84
CA ARG A 142 -11.02 -12.96 19.91
C ARG A 142 -12.43 -13.54 19.77
N LEU A 143 -12.98 -13.50 18.55
CA LEU A 143 -14.30 -14.07 18.27
C LEU A 143 -14.31 -15.60 18.48
N GLU A 144 -13.27 -16.31 18.05
CA GLU A 144 -13.10 -17.75 18.31
C GLU A 144 -12.99 -18.03 19.82
N GLU A 145 -12.33 -17.18 20.59
CA GLU A 145 -12.25 -17.33 22.05
C GLU A 145 -13.61 -17.16 22.74
N ALA A 146 -14.45 -16.25 22.25
CA ALA A 146 -15.81 -16.08 22.75
C ALA A 146 -16.68 -17.33 22.59
N THR A 147 -16.35 -18.19 21.62
CA THR A 147 -17.05 -19.47 21.41
C THR A 147 -16.66 -20.57 22.41
N LYS A 148 -15.56 -20.41 23.16
CA LYS A 148 -15.08 -21.44 24.08
C LYS A 148 -16.13 -21.68 25.18
N ARG A 149 -16.34 -22.95 25.53
CA ARG A 149 -17.29 -23.38 26.59
C ARG A 149 -18.75 -22.97 26.31
N ARG A 150 -19.16 -22.99 25.04
CA ARG A 150 -20.55 -22.81 24.61
C ARG A 150 -21.01 -24.11 23.96
N SER A 151 -22.16 -24.61 24.41
CA SER A 151 -22.68 -25.93 24.02
C SER A 151 -23.89 -25.86 23.09
N THR A 152 -24.45 -24.66 22.87
CA THR A 152 -25.63 -24.44 22.03
C THR A 152 -25.39 -23.28 21.07
N ILE A 153 -26.09 -23.27 19.94
CA ILE A 153 -26.05 -22.22 18.93
C ILE A 153 -26.49 -20.90 19.55
N ALA A 154 -27.58 -20.87 20.31
CA ALA A 154 -28.05 -19.65 20.96
C ALA A 154 -27.00 -19.03 21.92
N THR A 155 -26.25 -19.86 22.64
CA THR A 155 -25.20 -19.37 23.55
C THR A 155 -23.92 -18.96 22.81
N LEU A 156 -23.61 -19.60 21.68
CA LEU A 156 -22.54 -19.21 20.76
C LEU A 156 -22.83 -17.83 20.16
N GLU A 157 -23.99 -17.66 19.53
CA GLU A 157 -24.40 -16.41 18.89
C GLU A 157 -24.41 -15.25 19.88
N LYS A 158 -24.98 -15.45 21.08
CA LYS A 158 -24.99 -14.41 22.12
C LYS A 158 -23.59 -13.99 22.52
N ALA A 159 -22.68 -14.95 22.71
CA ALA A 159 -21.31 -14.65 23.13
C ALA A 159 -20.51 -13.96 22.01
N VAL A 160 -20.62 -14.44 20.78
CA VAL A 160 -19.94 -13.84 19.62
C VAL A 160 -20.49 -12.44 19.35
N ASN A 161 -21.80 -12.22 19.44
CA ASN A 161 -22.40 -10.90 19.26
C ASN A 161 -21.98 -9.90 20.35
N ALA A 162 -21.83 -10.36 21.60
CA ALA A 162 -21.33 -9.53 22.69
C ALA A 162 -19.87 -9.11 22.43
N GLU A 163 -19.00 -10.05 22.05
CA GLU A 163 -17.60 -9.77 21.72
C GLU A 163 -17.47 -8.88 20.49
N LYS A 164 -18.25 -9.13 19.44
CA LYS A 164 -18.36 -8.27 18.26
C LYS A 164 -18.67 -6.83 18.65
N THR A 165 -19.69 -6.63 19.49
CA THR A 165 -20.10 -5.29 19.94
C THR A 165 -18.99 -4.59 20.72
N LEU A 166 -18.28 -5.33 21.57
CA LEU A 166 -17.13 -4.82 22.30
C LEU A 166 -16.01 -4.38 21.35
N ILE A 167 -15.63 -5.24 20.40
CA ILE A 167 -14.58 -4.93 19.40
C ILE A 167 -14.97 -3.70 18.56
N VAL A 168 -16.21 -3.61 18.08
CA VAL A 168 -16.68 -2.44 17.33
C VAL A 168 -16.59 -1.18 18.18
N SER A 169 -16.99 -1.23 19.46
CA SER A 169 -16.88 -0.09 20.37
C SER A 169 -15.42 0.35 20.59
N GLU A 170 -14.49 -0.61 20.74
CA GLU A 170 -13.06 -0.33 20.86
C GLU A 170 -12.50 0.30 19.59
N ILE A 171 -12.86 -0.22 18.42
CA ILE A 171 -12.48 0.32 17.11
C ILE A 171 -13.01 1.75 16.96
N SER A 172 -14.25 2.01 17.35
CA SER A 172 -14.85 3.36 17.31
C SER A 172 -14.12 4.35 18.22
N ALA A 173 -13.83 3.95 19.45
CA ALA A 173 -13.08 4.81 20.38
C ALA A 173 -11.66 5.09 19.87
N GLU A 174 -10.96 4.07 19.38
CA GLU A 174 -9.62 4.23 18.83
C GLU A 174 -9.64 5.04 17.53
N GLY A 175 -10.63 4.83 16.67
CA GLY A 175 -10.79 5.55 15.42
C GLY A 175 -10.97 7.04 15.65
N ALA A 176 -11.81 7.43 16.62
CA ALA A 176 -11.97 8.82 17.04
C ALA A 176 -10.65 9.41 17.56
N ARG A 177 -9.96 8.70 18.46
CA ARG A 177 -8.67 9.12 19.04
C ARG A 177 -7.61 9.36 17.95
N VAL A 178 -7.46 8.40 17.03
CA VAL A 178 -6.46 8.47 15.95
C VAL A 178 -6.82 9.57 14.96
N ALA A 179 -8.10 9.75 14.63
CA ALA A 179 -8.56 10.83 13.75
C ALA A 179 -8.28 12.21 14.35
N GLU A 180 -8.52 12.42 15.64
CA GLU A 180 -8.18 13.67 16.33
C GLU A 180 -6.68 13.94 16.32
N ARG A 181 -5.86 12.92 16.60
CA ARG A 181 -4.39 13.05 16.56
C ARG A 181 -3.87 13.34 15.17
N ARG A 182 -4.48 12.78 14.12
CA ARG A 182 -4.11 13.08 12.73
C ARG A 182 -4.37 14.55 12.37
N LYS A 183 -5.48 15.11 12.83
CA LYS A 183 -5.82 16.53 12.62
C LYS A 183 -4.84 17.51 13.28
N MET A 184 -4.10 17.08 14.31
CA MET A 184 -3.09 17.92 14.95
C MET A 184 -1.89 18.19 14.02
N ILE A 185 -1.58 17.29 13.09
CA ILE A 185 -0.45 17.44 12.16
C ILE A 185 -0.84 18.43 11.04
N PRO A 186 -0.18 19.60 10.94
CA PRO A 186 -0.57 20.59 9.93
C PRO A 186 -0.14 20.14 8.52
N ILE A 187 -1.05 20.30 7.55
CA ILE A 187 -0.82 19.89 6.14
C ILE A 187 0.43 20.57 5.56
N SER A 188 0.66 21.85 5.85
CA SER A 188 1.83 22.60 5.37
C SER A 188 3.18 22.02 5.82
N TYR A 189 3.20 21.33 6.95
CA TYR A 189 4.40 20.73 7.55
C TYR A 189 4.38 19.20 7.50
N GLU A 190 3.47 18.59 6.73
CA GLU A 190 3.29 17.13 6.69
C GLU A 190 4.59 16.38 6.35
N HIS A 191 5.44 16.97 5.51
CA HIS A 191 6.75 16.43 5.14
C HIS A 191 7.72 16.23 6.31
N LEU A 192 7.51 16.91 7.46
CA LEU A 192 8.30 16.76 8.69
C LEU A 192 7.87 15.53 9.53
N PHE A 193 6.74 14.90 9.19
CA PHE A 193 6.13 13.82 9.97
C PHE A 193 6.04 12.52 9.15
N LYS A 194 7.18 12.06 8.61
CA LYS A 194 7.23 10.77 7.88
C LYS A 194 6.84 9.57 8.75
N ASP A 195 7.01 9.71 10.06
CA ASP A 195 6.64 8.77 11.12
C ASP A 195 5.21 8.98 11.65
N TRP A 196 4.34 9.68 10.90
CA TRP A 196 2.97 10.03 11.33
C TRP A 196 2.18 8.83 11.87
N GLN A 197 2.34 7.63 11.28
CA GLN A 197 1.65 6.42 11.73
C GLN A 197 1.97 6.08 13.18
N SER A 198 3.26 6.09 13.54
CA SER A 198 3.74 5.83 14.90
C SER A 198 3.32 6.95 15.86
N LEU A 199 3.30 8.19 15.38
CA LEU A 199 2.92 9.35 16.18
C LEU A 199 1.43 9.32 16.54
N ILE A 200 0.54 9.08 15.58
CA ILE A 200 -0.90 9.09 15.84
C ILE A 200 -1.39 7.82 16.53
N SER A 201 -0.70 6.68 16.34
CA SER A 201 -0.99 5.44 17.06
C SER A 201 -0.47 5.44 18.50
N GLY A 202 0.62 6.15 18.77
CA GLY A 202 1.23 6.24 20.10
C GLY A 202 0.38 6.93 21.16
N GLU A 203 0.85 6.85 22.40
CA GLU A 203 0.21 7.44 23.59
C GLU A 203 0.88 8.75 24.03
N GLN A 204 2.07 9.07 23.50
CA GLN A 204 2.77 10.31 23.81
C GLN A 204 1.95 11.55 23.45
N ASP A 205 2.15 12.64 24.20
CA ASP A 205 1.58 13.94 23.88
C ASP A 205 2.17 14.44 22.56
N LEU A 206 1.28 14.66 21.58
CA LEU A 206 1.66 14.96 20.22
C LEU A 206 1.91 16.47 20.02
N GLU A 207 1.26 17.30 20.83
CA GLU A 207 1.36 18.76 20.73
C GLU A 207 2.80 19.29 20.89
N PRO A 208 3.58 18.91 21.93
CA PRO A 208 4.96 19.37 22.07
C PRO A 208 5.87 18.87 20.94
N ILE A 209 5.65 17.64 20.46
CA ILE A 209 6.43 17.07 19.36
C ILE A 209 6.21 17.86 18.08
N ILE A 210 4.95 18.19 17.77
CA ILE A 210 4.61 18.98 16.59
C ILE A 210 5.20 20.38 16.68
N LYS A 211 4.99 21.07 17.81
CA LYS A 211 5.51 22.43 18.04
C LYS A 211 7.01 22.48 17.90
N GLN A 212 7.72 21.52 18.48
CA GLN A 212 9.18 21.46 18.40
C GLN A 212 9.65 21.30 16.95
N ARG A 213 9.10 20.34 16.19
CA ARG A 213 9.52 20.10 14.80
C ARG A 213 9.24 21.28 13.89
N ILE A 214 8.10 21.95 14.07
CA ILE A 214 7.75 23.15 13.30
C ILE A 214 8.71 24.30 13.64
N ALA A 215 8.98 24.55 14.93
CA ALA A 215 9.89 25.62 15.34
C ALA A 215 11.32 25.40 14.83
N GLU A 216 11.80 24.15 14.82
CA GLU A 216 13.10 23.79 14.25
C GLU A 216 13.14 24.05 12.73
N GLU A 217 12.05 23.76 12.03
CA GLU A 217 11.93 24.00 10.59
C GLU A 217 11.86 25.49 10.25
N GLU A 218 11.03 26.26 10.92
CA GLU A 218 10.91 27.71 10.72
C GLU A 218 12.24 28.41 10.99
N LYS A 219 12.98 27.96 12.02
CA LYS A 219 14.33 28.46 12.30
C LYS A 219 15.29 28.14 11.15
N ARG A 220 15.27 26.91 10.63
CA ARG A 220 16.09 26.49 9.49
C ARG A 220 15.81 27.32 8.23
N GLU A 221 14.53 27.54 7.91
CA GLU A 221 14.12 28.37 6.77
C GLU A 221 14.53 29.83 6.95
N ALA A 222 14.38 30.39 8.15
CA ALA A 222 14.82 31.75 8.47
C ALA A 222 16.35 31.91 8.32
N GLU A 223 17.13 30.95 8.79
CA GLU A 223 18.60 30.94 8.64
C GLU A 223 19.02 30.85 7.17
N LEU A 224 18.36 29.99 6.36
CA LEU A 224 18.62 29.89 4.92
C LEU A 224 18.29 31.19 4.19
N LYS A 225 17.17 31.82 4.53
CA LYS A 225 16.77 33.11 3.96
C LYS A 225 17.75 34.22 4.34
N ALA A 226 18.16 34.29 5.60
CA ALA A 226 19.15 35.28 6.06
C ALA A 226 20.52 35.09 5.38
N LYS A 227 20.96 33.85 5.18
CA LYS A 227 22.19 33.56 4.40
C LYS A 227 22.05 33.98 2.95
N ALA A 228 20.93 33.65 2.30
CA ALA A 228 20.68 34.05 0.92
C ALA A 228 20.63 35.58 0.74
N GLU A 229 20.03 36.31 1.68
CA GLU A 229 19.99 37.77 1.69
C GLU A 229 21.38 38.38 1.91
N ALA A 230 22.18 37.82 2.83
CA ALA A 230 23.56 38.25 3.06
C ALA A 230 24.44 38.02 1.83
N GLU A 231 24.38 36.84 1.21
CA GLU A 231 25.11 36.55 -0.03
C GLU A 231 24.67 37.45 -1.19
N ALA A 232 23.38 37.76 -1.30
CA ALA A 232 22.87 38.68 -2.32
C ALA A 232 23.39 40.10 -2.11
N ARG A 233 23.46 40.56 -0.84
CA ARG A 233 24.01 41.87 -0.48
C ARG A 233 25.50 41.94 -0.75
N GLU A 234 26.28 40.94 -0.35
CA GLU A 234 27.72 40.89 -0.62
C GLU A 234 28.01 40.91 -2.14
N LYS A 235 27.24 40.17 -2.94
CA LYS A 235 27.35 40.21 -4.40
C LYS A 235 27.02 41.59 -4.95
N ALA A 236 25.98 42.25 -4.45
CA ALA A 236 25.59 43.59 -4.89
C ALA A 236 26.64 44.65 -4.50
N GLU A 237 27.21 44.56 -3.29
CA GLU A 237 28.29 45.44 -2.83
C GLU A 237 29.56 45.22 -3.67
N ALA A 238 29.96 43.96 -3.91
CA ALA A 238 31.10 43.64 -4.76
C ALA A 238 30.91 44.11 -6.22
N GLU A 239 29.70 43.98 -6.77
CA GLU A 239 29.38 44.50 -8.11
C GLU A 239 29.43 46.03 -8.15
N ALA A 240 28.88 46.71 -7.14
CA ALA A 240 28.93 48.16 -7.05
C ALA A 240 30.38 48.69 -6.90
N GLU A 241 31.21 48.04 -6.08
CA GLU A 241 32.63 48.36 -5.96
C GLU A 241 33.39 48.12 -7.28
N ALA A 242 33.14 47.00 -7.96
CA ALA A 242 33.75 46.72 -9.26
C ALA A 242 33.34 47.75 -10.32
N GLN A 243 32.07 48.18 -10.35
CA GLN A 243 31.59 49.24 -11.24
C GLN A 243 32.22 50.60 -10.90
N ALA A 244 32.34 50.94 -9.61
CA ALA A 244 32.98 52.19 -9.16
C ALA A 244 34.47 52.22 -9.52
N GLN A 245 35.20 51.12 -9.31
CA GLN A 245 36.60 50.99 -9.71
C GLN A 245 36.76 51.08 -11.23
N ALA A 246 35.90 50.41 -12.00
CA ALA A 246 35.91 50.50 -13.47
C ALA A 246 35.64 51.93 -13.97
N GLN A 247 34.71 52.66 -13.36
CA GLN A 247 34.45 54.07 -13.68
C GLN A 247 35.62 54.98 -13.29
N ALA A 248 36.25 54.75 -12.13
CA ALA A 248 37.42 55.51 -11.71
C ALA A 248 38.61 55.29 -12.66
N GLN A 249 38.87 54.05 -13.06
CA GLN A 249 39.89 53.71 -14.05
C GLN A 249 39.58 54.34 -15.43
N ALA A 250 38.32 54.31 -15.87
CA ALA A 250 37.92 54.94 -17.13
C ALA A 250 38.12 56.47 -17.10
N LYS A 251 37.81 57.14 -15.99
CA LYS A 251 38.06 58.58 -15.82
C LYS A 251 39.56 58.91 -15.81
N ALA A 252 40.36 58.13 -15.08
CA ALA A 252 41.81 58.32 -15.05
C ALA A 252 42.45 58.12 -16.43
N GLN A 253 42.00 57.10 -17.19
CA GLN A 253 42.46 56.88 -18.56
C GLN A 253 42.05 58.04 -19.50
N ALA A 254 40.82 58.54 -19.38
CA ALA A 254 40.37 59.69 -20.16
C ALA A 254 41.13 60.98 -19.84
N GLU A 255 41.54 61.17 -18.58
CA GLU A 255 42.35 62.32 -18.15
C GLU A 255 43.80 62.23 -18.67
N ILE A 256 44.39 61.03 -18.66
CA ILE A 256 45.70 60.78 -19.30
C ILE A 256 45.64 61.03 -20.81
N GLU A 257 44.58 60.57 -21.49
CA GLU A 257 44.37 60.82 -22.92
C GLU A 257 44.15 62.31 -23.23
N ALA A 258 43.46 63.05 -22.35
CA ALA A 258 43.26 64.49 -22.48
C ALA A 258 44.56 65.28 -22.29
N ILE A 259 45.41 64.90 -21.33
CA ILE A 259 46.74 65.49 -21.13
C ILE A 259 47.63 65.23 -22.36
N GLN A 260 47.63 64.00 -22.89
CA GLN A 260 48.38 63.66 -24.10
C GLN A 260 47.85 64.40 -25.35
N ALA A 261 46.55 64.69 -25.42
CA ALA A 261 45.97 65.51 -26.48
C ALA A 261 46.35 67.00 -26.34
N GLN A 262 46.43 67.53 -25.12
CA GLN A 262 46.91 68.89 -24.85
C GLN A 262 48.41 69.04 -25.11
N GLU A 263 49.24 68.04 -24.81
CA GLU A 263 50.67 68.05 -25.17
C GLU A 263 50.89 68.03 -26.68
N LYS A 264 50.03 67.36 -27.45
CA LYS A 264 50.03 67.43 -28.92
C LYS A 264 49.60 68.79 -29.46
N GLN A 265 48.76 69.55 -28.73
CA GLN A 265 48.37 70.92 -29.10
C GLN A 265 49.39 71.98 -28.66
N SER A 266 50.08 71.78 -27.53
CA SER A 266 51.14 72.67 -27.04
C SER A 266 52.43 72.60 -27.85
N ASN A 267 52.63 71.56 -28.66
CA ASN A 267 53.80 71.41 -29.52
C ASN A 267 53.58 71.93 -30.97
N MET A 268 52.50 72.69 -31.21
CA MET A 268 52.17 73.29 -32.52
C MET A 268 52.34 74.83 -32.58
N GLU A 269 53.02 75.45 -31.61
CA GLU A 269 53.27 76.91 -31.64
C GLU A 269 54.74 77.26 -31.35
N SER A 270 55.65 76.88 -32.26
CA SER A 270 56.77 77.72 -32.71
C SER A 270 57.68 77.02 -33.75
N ALA A 271 57.93 77.76 -34.83
CA ALA A 271 58.96 77.59 -35.87
C ALA A 271 58.68 76.64 -37.06
N VAL A 272 58.04 77.22 -38.09
CA VAL A 272 58.17 76.92 -39.52
C VAL A 272 59.65 77.12 -39.92
N GLU A 273 60.36 76.20 -40.57
CA GLU A 273 60.46 75.92 -42.02
C GLU A 273 61.61 74.88 -42.11
N LYS A 274 61.61 73.77 -42.85
CA LYS A 274 61.34 73.48 -44.26
C LYS A 274 61.54 71.95 -44.34
N THR A 275 60.71 71.16 -44.99
CA THR A 275 60.95 70.70 -46.37
C THR A 275 59.99 69.53 -46.62
N GLN A 276 59.22 69.61 -47.72
CA GLN A 276 58.68 68.50 -48.53
C GLN A 276 57.81 67.43 -47.82
N GLU A 277 56.69 66.95 -48.33
CA GLU A 277 56.26 66.82 -49.71
C GLU A 277 54.77 66.45 -49.69
N ILE A 278 54.06 66.90 -50.72
CA ILE A 278 52.72 66.41 -51.05
C ILE A 278 52.90 64.98 -51.56
N THR A 279 52.28 64.01 -50.91
CA THR A 279 51.85 62.78 -51.59
C THR A 279 50.40 62.49 -51.26
N SER A 280 49.55 63.03 -52.13
CA SER A 280 48.27 62.44 -52.46
C SER A 280 48.53 61.08 -53.12
N GLU A 281 48.47 59.99 -52.35
CA GLU A 281 48.27 58.66 -52.90
C GLU A 281 46.88 58.17 -52.45
N PRO A 282 46.07 57.61 -53.37
CA PRO A 282 44.78 57.08 -53.00
C PRO A 282 45.01 55.82 -52.16
N ILE A 283 44.54 55.83 -50.91
CA ILE A 283 44.50 54.61 -50.10
C ILE A 283 43.41 53.72 -50.70
N SER A 284 43.79 52.87 -51.64
CA SER A 284 42.97 51.77 -52.12
C SER A 284 43.10 50.63 -51.12
N ASP A 285 42.01 50.38 -50.39
CA ASP A 285 41.75 49.30 -49.43
C ASP A 285 42.31 49.47 -48.01
N PHE A 286 41.47 50.00 -47.12
CA PHE A 286 41.63 49.93 -45.67
C PHE A 286 40.45 49.17 -45.05
N VAL A 287 40.69 48.41 -43.97
CA VAL A 287 39.67 47.57 -43.31
C VAL A 287 39.26 48.20 -41.98
N ILE A 288 37.97 48.51 -41.83
CA ILE A 288 37.38 48.99 -40.58
C ILE A 288 36.76 47.81 -39.82
N THR A 289 37.15 47.60 -38.57
CA THR A 289 36.57 46.56 -37.69
C THR A 289 35.75 47.20 -36.58
N ILE A 290 34.47 46.83 -36.48
CA ILE A 290 33.54 47.34 -35.46
C ILE A 290 33.12 46.18 -34.54
N GLN A 291 33.41 46.30 -33.25
CA GLN A 291 33.05 45.29 -32.26
C GLN A 291 31.70 45.62 -31.62
N LEU A 292 30.68 44.83 -31.95
CA LEU A 292 29.33 45.01 -31.44
C LEU A 292 29.11 44.17 -30.17
N LYS A 293 29.07 44.80 -29.00
CA LYS A 293 28.78 44.13 -27.72
C LYS A 293 27.27 44.13 -27.46
N GLN A 294 26.73 43.00 -27.00
CA GLN A 294 25.33 42.82 -26.58
C GLN A 294 24.27 43.02 -27.69
N VAL A 295 24.53 42.52 -28.89
CA VAL A 295 23.54 42.53 -29.98
C VAL A 295 23.29 41.13 -30.51
N THR A 296 22.04 40.80 -30.81
CA THR A 296 21.70 39.51 -31.40
C THR A 296 22.25 39.41 -32.82
N ARG A 297 22.56 38.19 -33.26
CA ARG A 297 23.09 37.91 -34.60
C ARG A 297 22.27 38.55 -35.72
N ASN A 298 20.95 38.55 -35.59
CA ASN A 298 20.05 39.17 -36.57
C ASN A 298 20.20 40.69 -36.64
N LYS A 299 20.38 41.36 -35.50
CA LYS A 299 20.60 42.81 -35.45
C LYS A 299 21.96 43.18 -36.05
N ALA A 300 23.01 42.39 -35.79
CA ALA A 300 24.32 42.56 -36.40
C ALA A 300 24.28 42.39 -37.93
N ILE A 301 23.53 41.41 -38.44
CA ILE A 301 23.33 41.21 -39.88
C ILE A 301 22.58 42.40 -40.49
N GLN A 302 21.57 42.95 -39.80
CA GLN A 302 20.84 44.11 -40.29
C GLN A 302 21.74 45.34 -40.41
N ILE A 303 22.54 45.63 -39.38
CA ILE A 303 23.53 46.72 -39.40
C ILE A 303 24.49 46.58 -40.59
N ALA A 304 24.97 45.36 -40.84
CA ALA A 304 25.85 45.10 -41.97
C ALA A 304 25.17 45.38 -43.33
N ARG A 305 23.89 44.99 -43.49
CA ARG A 305 23.11 45.30 -44.69
C ARG A 305 22.88 46.80 -44.87
N ASP A 306 22.60 47.51 -43.79
CA ASP A 306 22.36 48.96 -43.82
C ASP A 306 23.65 49.71 -44.24
N LEU A 307 24.81 49.29 -43.73
CA LEU A 307 26.11 49.83 -44.16
C LEU A 307 26.38 49.55 -45.65
N LYS A 308 26.06 48.36 -46.14
CA LYS A 308 26.20 48.05 -47.57
C LYS A 308 25.22 48.84 -48.44
N ALA A 309 24.01 49.10 -47.95
CA ALA A 309 23.05 49.96 -48.64
C ALA A 309 23.52 51.42 -48.71
N GLN A 310 24.20 51.90 -47.65
CA GLN A 310 24.67 53.28 -47.57
C GLN A 310 25.94 53.55 -48.39
N PHE A 311 26.87 52.60 -48.45
CA PHE A 311 28.18 52.79 -49.09
C PHE A 311 28.36 51.98 -50.40
N GLY A 312 27.36 51.18 -50.80
CA GLY A 312 27.33 50.46 -52.07
C GLY A 312 28.43 49.40 -52.19
N ASP A 313 28.94 49.21 -53.41
CA ASP A 313 29.97 48.20 -53.73
C ASP A 313 31.37 48.53 -53.18
N ASN A 314 31.53 49.70 -52.54
CA ASN A 314 32.77 50.13 -51.90
C ASN A 314 33.03 49.42 -50.55
N VAL A 315 32.12 48.56 -50.09
CA VAL A 315 32.26 47.80 -48.82
C VAL A 315 31.99 46.32 -49.03
N SER A 316 32.98 45.48 -48.72
CA SER A 316 32.87 44.01 -48.77
C SER A 316 32.70 43.43 -47.37
N LEU A 317 31.57 42.75 -47.14
CA LEU A 317 31.26 42.11 -45.86
C LEU A 317 31.74 40.65 -45.89
N LYS A 318 32.91 40.38 -45.27
CA LYS A 318 33.42 39.01 -45.13
C LYS A 318 33.02 38.44 -43.76
N PRO A 319 32.21 37.38 -43.69
CA PRO A 319 31.96 36.70 -42.43
C PRO A 319 33.24 35.98 -41.98
N GLN A 320 33.83 36.38 -40.85
CA GLN A 320 34.85 35.54 -40.21
C GLN A 320 34.17 34.34 -39.54
N ILE A 321 34.56 33.15 -40.01
CA ILE A 321 33.99 31.85 -39.64
C ILE A 321 34.48 31.46 -38.23
N ASN A 322 33.54 30.93 -37.45
CA ASN A 322 33.70 30.34 -36.12
C ASN A 322 34.93 29.39 -35.96
N ARG A 323 35.62 29.52 -34.81
CA ARG A 323 36.47 28.51 -34.08
C ARG A 323 37.83 28.15 -34.73
N MET A 324 38.95 27.77 -34.07
CA MET A 324 39.37 27.46 -32.67
C MET A 324 40.89 27.08 -32.71
N TYR A 325 41.54 26.99 -31.52
CA TYR A 325 42.77 26.23 -31.17
C TYR A 325 44.15 26.92 -30.96
N LEU A 326 44.80 26.39 -29.92
CA LEU A 326 46.17 26.55 -29.40
C LEU A 326 47.25 26.20 -30.43
N THR A 327 48.34 26.97 -30.43
CA THR A 327 49.69 26.44 -30.72
C THR A 327 50.71 27.09 -29.79
N GLY A 328 51.54 26.24 -29.17
CA GLY A 328 52.75 26.64 -28.45
C GLY A 328 53.97 26.68 -29.37
N ARG A 329 55.05 27.29 -28.83
CA ARG A 329 56.46 27.47 -29.27
C ARG A 329 57.01 26.41 -30.26
N GLU A 330 58.00 26.73 -31.11
CA GLU A 330 59.24 27.52 -30.90
C GLU A 330 59.46 28.68 -31.88
#